data_AF-A0A7V1FSQ3-F1
#
_entry.id   AF-A0A7V1FSQ3-F1
#
_cell.length_a   1.000
_cell.length_b   1.000
_cell.length_c   1.000
_cell.angle_alpha   90.00
_cell.angle_beta   90.00
_cell.angle_gamma   90.00
#
_symmetry.space_group_name_H-M   'P 1'
#
loop_
_entity.id
_entity.type
_entity.pdbx_description
1 polymer ?
#
loop_
_entity_poly.entity_id
_entity_poly.type
_entity_poly.pdbx_seq_one_letter_code
_entity_poly.pdbx_strand_id
1 'polypeptide(L)'
;MNQALLDHATQTIEVGSKSFAAAAKLFDPQTRRSAVMLYAWCRYCDDVVDGQHLGFGQTNGSGGASQARLAELENATLSAYAGEMMVNPAFAAFQEVIQHHQIPQRYPLDHLRGFAMDVEGRRYEVISDTLEYCYHVAGVVGLMMAMIMGARDAATLDRACDLGLAFQLTNIARDIVEDAAIGRCYVPAQWLRDAQIPETELAEPQHRVALAGVAQRLVDLAEPYYESALQGLPALPLRSAWAIATAHGVYREIGVKVKALGHAAWDQRVSTSKLDKARLVILGGALALKSRGQSTDPRHPLWQRPN
;
A
#
# COMPACT_ATOMS: atom_id res chain seq x y z
N MET A 1 -17.19 -20.11 -12.51
CA MET A 1 -16.06 -19.50 -11.77
C MET A 1 -14.80 -19.68 -12.61
N ASN A 2 -14.11 -18.61 -13.00
CA ASN A 2 -13.02 -18.69 -13.99
C ASN A 2 -11.68 -19.00 -13.28
N GLN A 3 -11.18 -20.24 -13.42
CA GLN A 3 -9.91 -20.68 -12.83
C GLN A 3 -8.71 -19.95 -13.43
N ALA A 4 -8.74 -19.65 -14.73
CA ALA A 4 -7.66 -18.95 -15.41
C ALA A 4 -7.43 -17.54 -14.86
N LEU A 5 -8.50 -16.83 -14.45
CA LEU A 5 -8.38 -15.52 -13.79
C LEU A 5 -7.66 -15.62 -12.44
N LEU A 6 -7.93 -16.67 -11.66
CA LEU A 6 -7.27 -16.89 -10.38
C LEU A 6 -5.80 -17.27 -10.55
N ASP A 7 -5.48 -18.10 -11.53
CA ASP A 7 -4.09 -18.49 -11.82
C ASP A 7 -3.27 -17.27 -12.23
N HIS A 8 -3.81 -16.41 -13.11
CA HIS A 8 -3.20 -15.14 -13.47
C HIS A 8 -2.97 -14.24 -12.25
N ALA A 9 -4.00 -14.03 -11.43
CA ALA A 9 -3.90 -13.19 -10.23
C ALA A 9 -2.88 -13.73 -9.22
N THR A 10 -2.81 -15.06 -9.05
CA THR A 10 -1.85 -15.73 -8.17
C THR A 10 -0.43 -15.55 -8.68
N GLN A 11 -0.19 -15.70 -9.98
CA GLN A 11 1.12 -15.45 -10.58
C GLN A 11 1.56 -14.00 -10.37
N THR A 12 0.66 -13.03 -10.59
CA THR A 12 0.95 -11.59 -10.43
C THR A 12 1.41 -11.24 -9.02
N ILE A 13 0.76 -11.78 -7.97
CA ILE A 13 1.18 -11.50 -6.59
C ILE A 13 2.49 -12.20 -6.21
N GLU A 14 2.73 -13.43 -6.69
CA GLU A 14 3.96 -14.17 -6.38
C GLU A 14 5.21 -13.51 -6.98
N VAL A 15 5.07 -12.89 -8.17
CA VAL A 15 6.13 -12.09 -8.80
C VAL A 15 6.23 -10.72 -8.16
N GLY A 16 5.11 -10.02 -7.99
CA GLY A 16 5.09 -8.61 -7.57
C GLY A 16 5.40 -8.38 -6.08
N SER A 17 5.00 -9.29 -5.18
CA SER A 17 5.28 -9.13 -3.74
C SER A 17 5.36 -10.45 -2.98
N LYS A 18 6.59 -10.89 -2.69
CA LYS A 18 6.84 -12.09 -1.87
C LYS A 18 6.27 -11.99 -0.46
N SER A 19 6.13 -10.78 0.10
CA SER A 19 5.58 -10.58 1.45
C SER A 19 4.06 -10.71 1.46
N PHE A 20 3.36 -10.05 0.52
CA PHE A 20 1.90 -10.19 0.42
C PHE A 20 1.49 -11.58 -0.05
N ALA A 21 2.23 -12.20 -0.98
CA ALA A 21 1.98 -13.58 -1.38
C ALA A 21 2.07 -14.57 -0.21
N ALA A 22 3.03 -14.37 0.70
CA ALA A 22 3.15 -15.19 1.90
C ALA A 22 1.99 -14.96 2.88
N ALA A 23 1.64 -13.70 3.17
CA ALA A 23 0.53 -13.37 4.06
C ALA A 23 -0.83 -13.84 3.50
N ALA A 24 -1.03 -13.75 2.17
CA ALA A 24 -2.27 -14.17 1.51
C ALA A 24 -2.57 -15.66 1.72
N LYS A 25 -1.55 -16.52 1.90
CA LYS A 25 -1.71 -17.95 2.19
C LYS A 25 -2.39 -18.22 3.54
N LEU A 26 -2.39 -17.25 4.46
CA LEU A 26 -3.02 -17.34 5.77
C LEU A 26 -4.54 -17.12 5.73
N PHE A 27 -5.07 -16.43 4.71
CA PHE A 27 -6.51 -16.28 4.53
C PHE A 27 -7.21 -17.63 4.31
N ASP A 28 -8.52 -17.68 4.53
CA ASP A 28 -9.35 -18.76 3.98
C ASP A 28 -9.38 -18.67 2.44
N PRO A 29 -9.79 -19.74 1.73
CA PRO A 29 -9.73 -19.78 0.26
C PRO A 29 -10.49 -18.66 -0.45
N GLN A 30 -11.65 -18.24 0.08
CA GLN A 30 -12.50 -17.23 -0.56
C GLN A 30 -11.93 -15.83 -0.39
N THR A 31 -11.54 -15.48 0.84
CA THR A 31 -10.87 -14.20 1.12
C THR A 31 -9.55 -14.11 0.35
N ARG A 32 -8.77 -15.21 0.29
CA ARG A 32 -7.52 -15.26 -0.48
C ARG A 32 -7.75 -14.98 -1.95
N ARG A 33 -8.77 -15.60 -2.57
CA ARG A 33 -9.12 -15.39 -3.98
C ARG A 33 -9.37 -13.90 -4.26
N SER A 34 -10.23 -13.27 -3.48
CA SER A 34 -10.54 -11.85 -3.69
C SER A 34 -9.34 -10.94 -3.43
N ALA A 35 -8.51 -11.26 -2.43
CA ALA A 35 -7.30 -10.50 -2.13
C ALA A 35 -6.27 -10.53 -3.28
N VAL A 36 -6.01 -11.71 -3.86
CA VAL A 36 -5.07 -11.81 -4.99
C VAL A 36 -5.62 -11.17 -6.26
N MET A 37 -6.94 -11.22 -6.47
CA MET A 37 -7.60 -10.57 -7.59
C MET A 37 -7.56 -9.04 -7.49
N LEU A 38 -7.83 -8.48 -6.30
CA LEU A 38 -7.66 -7.06 -6.06
C LEU A 38 -6.21 -6.63 -6.28
N TYR A 39 -5.24 -7.41 -5.77
CA TYR A 39 -3.82 -7.15 -5.98
C TYR A 39 -3.46 -7.11 -7.47
N ALA A 40 -3.97 -8.05 -8.27
CA ALA A 40 -3.71 -8.09 -9.71
C ALA A 40 -4.19 -6.81 -10.42
N TRP A 41 -5.33 -6.25 -10.01
CA TRP A 41 -5.83 -4.99 -10.53
C TRP A 41 -4.99 -3.79 -10.09
N CYS A 42 -4.67 -3.66 -8.79
CA CYS A 42 -3.80 -2.60 -8.30
C CYS A 42 -2.46 -2.60 -9.04
N ARG A 43 -1.86 -3.79 -9.21
CA ARG A 43 -0.57 -3.92 -9.91
C ARG A 43 -0.68 -3.60 -11.40
N TYR A 44 -1.76 -4.01 -12.06
CA TYR A 44 -1.98 -3.66 -13.46
C TYR A 44 -2.10 -2.15 -13.66
N CYS A 45 -2.82 -1.44 -12.78
CA CYS A 45 -2.95 0.01 -12.85
C CYS A 45 -1.59 0.71 -12.69
N ASP A 46 -0.81 0.29 -11.70
CA ASP A 46 0.55 0.76 -11.44
C ASP A 46 1.48 0.56 -12.65
N ASP A 47 1.53 -0.65 -13.20
CA ASP A 47 2.34 -0.98 -14.39
C ASP A 47 1.95 -0.12 -15.61
N VAL A 48 0.64 0.06 -15.86
CA VAL A 48 0.14 0.85 -17.01
C VAL A 48 0.50 2.33 -16.88
N VAL A 49 0.36 2.93 -15.70
CA VAL A 49 0.68 4.35 -15.49
C VAL A 49 2.17 4.60 -15.72
N ASP A 50 3.01 3.74 -15.13
CA ASP A 50 4.48 3.80 -15.26
C ASP A 50 4.99 3.41 -16.66
N GLY A 51 4.10 3.00 -17.58
CA GLY A 51 4.47 2.61 -18.94
C GLY A 51 5.27 1.31 -19.01
N GLN A 52 5.09 0.44 -18.02
CA GLN A 52 5.76 -0.85 -17.86
C GLN A 52 4.82 -2.00 -18.25
N HIS A 53 5.37 -3.13 -18.70
CA HIS A 53 4.64 -4.40 -18.74
C HIS A 53 5.20 -5.29 -17.63
N LEU A 54 4.40 -5.59 -16.61
CA LEU A 54 4.77 -6.52 -15.52
C LEU A 54 6.07 -6.13 -14.80
N GLY A 55 6.31 -4.84 -14.57
CA GLY A 55 7.53 -4.35 -13.90
C GLY A 55 8.81 -4.32 -14.76
N PHE A 56 8.73 -4.58 -16.06
CA PHE A 56 9.88 -4.56 -16.96
C PHE A 56 9.70 -3.56 -18.12
N GLY A 57 10.71 -2.70 -18.29
CA GLY A 57 10.82 -1.73 -19.37
C GLY A 57 10.11 -0.40 -19.09
N GLN A 58 10.87 0.67 -18.84
CA GLN A 58 10.33 2.03 -18.92
C GLN A 58 10.29 2.44 -20.40
N THR A 59 9.11 2.77 -20.91
CA THR A 59 9.02 3.63 -22.09
C THR A 59 8.95 5.07 -21.58
N ASN A 60 9.96 5.88 -21.88
CA ASN A 60 9.97 7.32 -21.59
C ASN A 60 8.84 7.99 -22.39
N GLY A 61 7.60 7.87 -21.93
CA GLY A 61 6.43 8.49 -22.51
C GLY A 61 6.31 9.92 -22.01
N SER A 62 6.15 10.87 -22.93
CA SER A 62 5.74 12.25 -22.62
C SER A 62 4.49 12.27 -21.74
N GLY A 63 4.36 13.25 -20.82
CA GLY A 63 3.24 13.32 -19.86
C GLY A 63 1.83 13.18 -20.44
N GLY A 64 1.62 13.57 -21.71
CA GLY A 64 0.34 13.37 -22.41
C GLY A 64 -0.04 11.90 -22.62
N ALA A 65 0.93 10.99 -22.76
CA ALA A 65 0.68 9.56 -22.87
C ALA A 65 0.24 8.95 -21.54
N SER A 66 0.78 9.43 -20.41
CA SER A 66 0.41 8.96 -19.07
C SER A 66 -1.00 9.41 -18.68
N GLN A 67 -1.41 10.63 -19.06
CA GLN A 67 -2.78 11.10 -18.85
C GLN A 67 -3.81 10.28 -19.64
N ALA A 68 -3.51 9.94 -20.90
CA ALA A 68 -4.39 9.08 -21.70
C ALA A 68 -4.55 7.69 -21.08
N ARG A 69 -3.44 7.06 -20.65
CA ARG A 69 -3.47 5.76 -19.96
C ARG A 69 -4.27 5.81 -18.65
N LEU A 70 -4.16 6.88 -17.88
CA LEU A 70 -4.96 7.06 -16.67
C LEU A 70 -6.47 7.14 -16.99
N ALA A 71 -6.85 7.92 -18.01
CA ALA A 71 -8.24 8.01 -18.45
C ALA A 71 -8.79 6.66 -18.95
N GLU A 72 -7.95 5.85 -19.62
CA GLU A 72 -8.30 4.47 -19.99
C GLU A 72 -8.58 3.59 -18.77
N LEU A 73 -7.73 3.67 -17.72
CA LEU A 73 -7.93 2.93 -16.48
C LEU A 73 -9.21 3.37 -15.74
N GLU A 74 -9.50 4.67 -15.71
CA GLU A 74 -10.74 5.21 -15.14
C GLU A 74 -11.96 4.68 -15.90
N ASN A 75 -11.98 4.79 -17.22
CA ASN A 75 -13.08 4.29 -18.06
C ASN A 75 -13.27 2.78 -17.89
N ALA A 76 -12.20 1.99 -17.90
CA ALA A 76 -12.28 0.54 -17.67
C ALA A 76 -12.81 0.20 -16.27
N THR A 77 -12.46 1.01 -15.25
CA THR A 77 -13.00 0.88 -13.89
C THR A 77 -14.51 1.14 -13.89
N LEU A 78 -14.97 2.20 -14.58
CA LEU A 78 -16.40 2.52 -14.70
C LEU A 78 -17.17 1.43 -15.46
N SER A 79 -16.63 0.91 -16.56
CA SER A 79 -17.21 -0.22 -17.30
C SER A 79 -17.31 -1.48 -16.44
N ALA A 80 -16.32 -1.75 -15.57
CA ALA A 80 -16.41 -2.87 -14.63
C ALA A 80 -17.60 -2.70 -13.68
N TYR A 81 -17.83 -1.49 -13.15
CA TYR A 81 -19.02 -1.18 -12.32
C TYR A 81 -20.34 -1.25 -13.09
N ALA A 82 -20.34 -0.89 -14.38
CA ALA A 82 -21.52 -1.02 -15.25
C ALA A 82 -21.86 -2.49 -15.60
N GLY A 83 -21.01 -3.45 -15.23
CA GLY A 83 -21.22 -4.86 -15.53
C GLY A 83 -20.88 -5.25 -16.97
N GLU A 84 -20.11 -4.42 -17.68
CA GLU A 84 -19.68 -4.71 -19.05
C GLU A 84 -18.69 -5.89 -19.09
N MET A 85 -18.58 -6.54 -20.25
CA MET A 85 -17.65 -7.66 -20.43
C MET A 85 -16.19 -7.17 -20.44
N MET A 86 -15.43 -7.59 -19.44
CA MET A 86 -14.02 -7.21 -19.31
C MET A 86 -13.12 -8.12 -20.14
N VAL A 87 -12.42 -7.54 -21.13
CA VAL A 87 -11.42 -8.25 -21.95
C VAL A 87 -10.10 -8.40 -21.19
N ASN A 88 -9.71 -7.39 -20.42
CA ASN A 88 -8.49 -7.42 -19.64
C ASN A 88 -8.67 -8.31 -18.38
N PRO A 89 -7.78 -9.30 -18.14
CA PRO A 89 -7.90 -10.21 -17.00
C PRO A 89 -7.89 -9.52 -15.62
N ALA A 90 -7.12 -8.44 -15.46
CA ALA A 90 -7.04 -7.69 -14.21
C ALA A 90 -8.36 -6.96 -13.91
N PHE A 91 -8.98 -6.36 -14.93
CA PHE A 91 -10.31 -5.76 -14.81
C PHE A 91 -11.43 -6.78 -14.63
N ALA A 92 -11.33 -7.96 -15.27
CA ALA A 92 -12.28 -9.06 -15.03
C ALA A 92 -12.20 -9.59 -13.60
N ALA A 93 -10.97 -9.75 -13.07
CA ALA A 93 -10.73 -10.12 -11.68
C ALA A 93 -11.26 -9.06 -10.70
N PHE A 94 -11.01 -7.78 -11.00
CA PHE A 94 -11.53 -6.66 -10.24
C PHE A 94 -13.06 -6.60 -10.23
N GLN A 95 -13.70 -6.75 -11.38
CA GLN A 95 -15.16 -6.77 -11.52
C GLN A 95 -15.79 -7.84 -10.62
N GLU A 96 -15.21 -9.06 -10.59
CA GLU A 96 -15.66 -10.13 -9.68
C GLU A 96 -15.58 -9.70 -8.21
N VAL A 97 -14.49 -9.05 -7.81
CA VAL A 97 -14.26 -8.59 -6.43
C VAL A 97 -15.24 -7.48 -6.02
N ILE A 98 -15.39 -6.44 -6.84
CA ILE A 98 -16.27 -5.30 -6.49
C ILE A 98 -17.74 -5.72 -6.41
N GLN A 99 -18.19 -6.62 -7.28
CA GLN A 99 -19.56 -7.13 -7.27
C GLN A 99 -19.80 -8.03 -6.06
N HIS A 100 -18.87 -8.93 -5.76
CA HIS A 100 -19.01 -9.86 -4.65
C HIS A 100 -18.99 -9.16 -3.28
N HIS A 101 -18.13 -8.16 -3.11
CA HIS A 101 -17.93 -7.48 -1.82
C HIS A 101 -18.65 -6.14 -1.70
N GLN A 102 -19.34 -5.70 -2.76
CA GLN A 102 -20.05 -4.41 -2.84
C GLN A 102 -19.13 -3.23 -2.51
N ILE A 103 -17.91 -3.23 -3.09
CA ILE A 103 -16.94 -2.17 -2.87
C ILE A 103 -17.44 -0.87 -3.51
N PRO A 104 -17.54 0.26 -2.77
CA PRO A 104 -17.97 1.53 -3.33
C PRO A 104 -17.03 2.02 -4.43
N GLN A 105 -17.62 2.49 -5.54
CA GLN A 105 -16.90 3.00 -6.71
C GLN A 105 -15.86 4.09 -6.39
N ARG A 106 -16.12 4.90 -5.37
CA ARG A 106 -15.17 5.92 -4.92
C ARG A 106 -13.81 5.35 -4.54
N TYR A 107 -13.72 4.14 -3.96
CA TYR A 107 -12.44 3.62 -3.46
C TYR A 107 -11.46 3.26 -4.60
N PRO A 108 -11.88 2.53 -5.64
CA PRO A 108 -11.05 2.35 -6.83
C PRO A 108 -10.68 3.67 -7.52
N LEU A 109 -11.59 4.63 -7.61
CA LEU A 109 -11.30 5.93 -8.23
C LEU A 109 -10.33 6.77 -7.38
N ASP A 110 -10.46 6.74 -6.06
CA ASP A 110 -9.48 7.32 -5.14
C ASP A 110 -8.12 6.65 -5.31
N HIS A 111 -8.06 5.34 -5.58
CA HIS A 111 -6.80 4.68 -5.88
C HIS A 111 -6.16 5.23 -7.16
N LEU A 112 -6.95 5.39 -8.22
CA LEU A 112 -6.50 5.98 -9.48
C LEU A 112 -6.08 7.45 -9.33
N ARG A 113 -6.67 8.21 -8.40
CA ARG A 113 -6.24 9.57 -8.08
C ARG A 113 -4.80 9.62 -7.57
N GLY A 114 -4.33 8.58 -6.88
CA GLY A 114 -2.93 8.48 -6.46
C GLY A 114 -1.96 8.48 -7.65
N PHE A 115 -2.28 7.70 -8.67
CA PHE A 115 -1.53 7.71 -9.93
C PHE A 115 -1.63 9.05 -10.66
N ALA A 116 -2.79 9.71 -10.61
CA ALA A 116 -2.96 11.05 -11.15
C ALA A 116 -2.01 12.06 -10.50
N MET A 117 -1.84 12.00 -9.18
CA MET A 117 -0.90 12.86 -8.44
C MET A 117 0.54 12.65 -8.90
N ASP A 118 0.95 11.41 -9.21
CA ASP A 118 2.27 11.10 -9.76
C ASP A 118 2.43 11.63 -11.19
N VAL A 119 1.41 11.46 -12.05
CA VAL A 119 1.41 11.99 -13.43
C VAL A 119 1.44 13.52 -13.46
N GLU A 120 0.79 14.17 -12.51
CA GLU A 120 0.78 15.63 -12.32
C GLU A 120 2.10 16.17 -11.75
N GLY A 121 2.99 15.30 -11.25
CA GLY A 121 4.23 15.71 -10.58
C GLY A 121 3.95 16.50 -9.30
N ARG A 122 2.90 16.11 -8.55
CA ARG A 122 2.47 16.84 -7.35
C ARG A 122 3.62 16.95 -6.35
N ARG A 123 3.82 18.17 -5.83
CA ARG A 123 4.77 18.45 -4.75
C ARG A 123 4.06 18.40 -3.40
N TYR A 124 4.72 17.84 -2.40
CA TYR A 124 4.20 17.67 -1.04
C TYR A 124 4.89 18.68 -0.13
N GLU A 125 4.19 19.73 0.26
CA GLU A 125 4.79 20.83 1.02
C GLU A 125 4.84 20.49 2.51
N VAL A 126 3.73 19.96 3.04
CA VAL A 126 3.56 19.57 4.44
C VAL A 126 3.17 18.10 4.58
N ILE A 127 3.27 17.56 5.80
CA ILE A 127 2.99 16.14 6.05
C ILE A 127 1.56 15.72 5.71
N SER A 128 0.58 16.63 5.80
CA SER A 128 -0.80 16.33 5.41
C SER A 128 -0.92 16.00 3.92
N ASP A 129 -0.10 16.61 3.07
CA ASP A 129 -0.09 16.34 1.62
C ASP A 129 0.45 14.93 1.36
N THR A 130 1.53 14.55 2.03
CA THR A 130 2.08 13.19 1.96
C THR A 130 1.08 12.15 2.49
N LEU A 131 0.35 12.46 3.56
CA LEU A 131 -0.68 11.57 4.12
C LEU A 131 -1.88 11.41 3.16
N GLU A 132 -2.28 12.48 2.46
CA GLU A 132 -3.28 12.42 1.40
C GLU A 132 -2.82 11.50 0.25
N TYR A 133 -1.55 11.61 -0.18
CA TYR A 133 -0.98 10.66 -1.13
C TYR A 133 -1.04 9.23 -0.61
N CYS A 134 -0.60 9.00 0.63
CA CYS A 134 -0.61 7.69 1.27
C CYS A 134 -2.04 7.10 1.32
N TYR A 135 -3.06 7.92 1.53
CA TYR A 135 -4.46 7.50 1.47
C TYR A 135 -4.79 6.94 0.09
N HIS A 136 -4.52 7.71 -0.97
CA HIS A 136 -4.84 7.32 -2.33
C HIS A 136 -4.08 6.06 -2.79
N VAL A 137 -2.78 5.93 -2.49
CA VAL A 137 -2.01 4.79 -3.00
C VAL A 137 -2.06 3.53 -2.12
N ALA A 138 -2.41 3.65 -0.84
CA ALA A 138 -2.37 2.51 0.09
C ALA A 138 -3.53 2.46 1.09
N GLY A 139 -3.93 3.60 1.68
CA GLY A 139 -5.04 3.67 2.64
C GLY A 139 -6.34 3.10 2.06
N VAL A 140 -6.69 3.49 0.83
CA VAL A 140 -7.88 3.03 0.13
C VAL A 140 -7.83 1.55 -0.25
N VAL A 141 -6.63 1.01 -0.52
CA VAL A 141 -6.44 -0.44 -0.69
C VAL A 141 -6.73 -1.17 0.62
N GLY A 142 -6.32 -0.60 1.76
CA GLY A 142 -6.70 -1.08 3.09
C GLY A 142 -8.22 -1.12 3.29
N LEU A 143 -8.95 -0.10 2.83
CA LEU A 143 -10.42 -0.05 2.87
C LEU A 143 -11.05 -1.19 2.05
N MET A 144 -10.62 -1.36 0.81
CA MET A 144 -11.10 -2.44 -0.07
C MET A 144 -10.80 -3.82 0.52
N MET A 145 -9.60 -4.02 1.07
CA MET A 145 -9.22 -5.25 1.76
C MET A 145 -10.06 -5.53 3.00
N ALA A 146 -10.36 -4.51 3.81
CA ALA A 146 -11.24 -4.66 4.97
C ALA A 146 -12.66 -5.10 4.54
N MET A 147 -13.17 -4.56 3.44
CA MET A 147 -14.45 -4.99 2.88
C MET A 147 -14.42 -6.44 2.37
N ILE A 148 -13.32 -6.86 1.73
CA ILE A 148 -13.07 -8.26 1.33
C ILE A 148 -13.11 -9.20 2.54
N MET A 149 -12.60 -8.76 3.68
CA MET A 149 -12.60 -9.52 4.94
C MET A 149 -13.92 -9.42 5.71
N GLY A 150 -14.93 -8.73 5.18
CA GLY A 150 -16.27 -8.62 5.76
C GLY A 150 -16.52 -7.40 6.64
N ALA A 151 -15.54 -6.53 6.87
CA ALA A 151 -15.73 -5.32 7.67
C ALA A 151 -16.59 -4.28 6.92
N ARG A 152 -17.47 -3.59 7.64
CA ARG A 152 -18.38 -2.57 7.06
C ARG A 152 -18.53 -1.32 7.92
N ASP A 153 -18.28 -1.42 9.23
CA ASP A 153 -18.36 -0.29 10.14
C ASP A 153 -17.23 0.70 9.89
N ALA A 154 -17.54 1.99 10.04
CA ALA A 154 -16.59 3.07 9.76
C ALA A 154 -15.32 2.97 10.61
N ALA A 155 -15.45 2.60 11.89
CA ALA A 155 -14.31 2.50 12.80
C ALA A 155 -13.28 1.46 12.37
N THR A 156 -13.71 0.27 11.94
CA THR A 156 -12.81 -0.77 11.42
C THR A 156 -12.21 -0.36 10.08
N LEU A 157 -12.98 0.29 9.22
CA LEU A 157 -12.49 0.82 7.94
C LEU A 157 -11.42 1.90 8.17
N ASP A 158 -11.60 2.81 9.11
CA ASP A 158 -10.60 3.84 9.42
C ASP A 158 -9.28 3.22 9.89
N ARG A 159 -9.34 2.15 10.70
CA ARG A 159 -8.16 1.41 11.14
C ARG A 159 -7.48 0.63 10.02
N ALA A 160 -8.26 0.15 9.04
CA ALA A 160 -7.70 -0.46 7.85
C ALA A 160 -7.01 0.57 6.95
N CYS A 161 -7.56 1.78 6.85
CA CYS A 161 -6.92 2.91 6.20
C CYS A 161 -5.61 3.28 6.92
N ASP A 162 -5.61 3.34 8.25
CA ASP A 162 -4.41 3.62 9.05
C ASP A 162 -3.29 2.62 8.73
N LEU A 163 -3.59 1.33 8.60
CA LEU A 163 -2.57 0.34 8.21
C LEU A 163 -1.96 0.64 6.85
N GLY A 164 -2.78 1.05 5.88
CA GLY A 164 -2.32 1.46 4.55
C GLY A 164 -1.41 2.69 4.62
N LEU A 165 -1.77 3.70 5.42
CA LEU A 165 -0.92 4.87 5.67
C LEU A 165 0.42 4.46 6.28
N ALA A 166 0.41 3.59 7.29
CA ALA A 166 1.62 3.11 7.96
C ALA A 166 2.56 2.39 6.98
N PHE A 167 2.01 1.53 6.11
CA PHE A 167 2.76 0.85 5.07
C PHE A 167 3.39 1.84 4.09
N GLN A 168 2.63 2.84 3.64
CA GLN A 168 3.15 3.78 2.66
C GLN A 168 4.17 4.75 3.24
N LEU A 169 3.99 5.24 4.47
CA LEU A 169 5.02 6.00 5.18
C LEU A 169 6.33 5.18 5.31
N THR A 170 6.20 3.88 5.58
CA THR A 170 7.36 2.96 5.66
C THR A 170 8.02 2.78 4.28
N ASN A 171 7.23 2.66 3.21
CA ASN A 171 7.77 2.57 1.84
C ASN A 171 8.51 3.85 1.46
N ILE A 172 7.91 5.03 1.71
CA ILE A 172 8.54 6.33 1.44
C ILE A 172 9.87 6.40 2.20
N ALA A 173 9.91 6.08 3.49
CA ALA A 173 11.15 6.11 4.28
C ALA A 173 12.23 5.15 3.73
N ARG A 174 11.82 3.99 3.23
CA ARG A 174 12.72 2.97 2.66
C ARG A 174 13.28 3.38 1.31
N ASP A 175 12.47 3.97 0.44
CA ASP A 175 12.77 4.12 -0.98
C ASP A 175 13.12 5.58 -1.37
N ILE A 176 13.37 6.49 -0.39
CA ILE A 176 13.62 7.92 -0.65
C ILE A 176 14.62 8.19 -1.79
N VAL A 177 15.75 7.47 -1.81
CA VAL A 177 16.80 7.70 -2.82
C VAL A 177 16.45 7.09 -4.17
N GLU A 178 15.87 5.89 -4.17
CA GLU A 178 15.38 5.23 -5.37
C GLU A 178 14.27 6.05 -6.06
N ASP A 179 13.35 6.63 -5.29
CA ASP A 179 12.30 7.51 -5.80
C ASP A 179 12.90 8.82 -6.36
N ALA A 180 13.87 9.42 -5.66
CA ALA A 180 14.57 10.62 -6.13
C ALA A 180 15.30 10.38 -7.46
N ALA A 181 15.88 9.20 -7.65
CA ALA A 181 16.59 8.83 -8.87
C ALA A 181 15.69 8.78 -10.12
N ILE A 182 14.38 8.62 -9.94
CA ILE A 182 13.37 8.67 -11.02
C ILE A 182 12.57 9.99 -11.01
N GLY A 183 13.05 11.00 -10.28
CA GLY A 183 12.45 12.34 -10.23
C GLY A 183 11.22 12.45 -9.33
N ARG A 184 11.01 11.52 -8.40
CA ARG A 184 9.90 11.54 -7.44
C ARG A 184 10.40 11.92 -6.04
N CYS A 185 9.60 12.69 -5.31
CA CYS A 185 9.88 13.01 -3.91
C CYS A 185 8.56 13.05 -3.14
N TYR A 186 8.37 12.11 -2.21
CA TYR A 186 7.17 12.01 -1.38
C TYR A 186 7.33 12.58 0.03
N VAL A 187 8.58 12.92 0.39
CA VAL A 187 8.92 13.54 1.67
C VAL A 187 8.40 14.99 1.66
N PRO A 188 7.84 15.50 2.78
CA PRO A 188 7.46 16.90 2.86
C PRO A 188 8.63 17.85 2.60
N ALA A 189 8.46 18.78 1.67
CA ALA A 189 9.47 19.80 1.33
C ALA A 189 9.89 20.62 2.56
N GLN A 190 8.95 20.88 3.48
CA GLN A 190 9.26 21.52 4.76
C GLN A 190 10.30 20.74 5.56
N TRP A 191 10.20 19.41 5.63
CA TRP A 191 11.13 18.59 6.41
C TRP A 191 12.52 18.54 5.77
N LEU A 192 12.59 18.57 4.45
CA LEU A 192 13.86 18.65 3.72
C LEU A 192 14.56 19.98 3.97
N ARG A 193 13.82 21.10 3.97
CA ARG A 193 14.37 22.42 4.32
C ARG A 193 14.85 22.48 5.77
N ASP A 194 14.10 21.93 6.72
CA ASP A 194 14.51 21.84 8.13
C ASP A 194 15.82 21.02 8.28
N ALA A 195 15.99 19.98 7.46
CA ALA A 195 17.19 19.15 7.42
C ALA A 195 18.31 19.73 6.52
N GLN A 196 18.10 20.89 5.90
CA GLN A 196 19.02 21.55 4.96
C GLN A 196 19.40 20.69 3.73
N ILE A 197 18.46 19.89 3.24
CA ILE A 197 18.63 19.03 2.06
C ILE A 197 17.86 19.66 0.88
N PRO A 198 18.55 20.07 -0.20
CA PRO A 198 17.87 20.46 -1.44
C PRO A 198 17.13 19.26 -2.05
N GLU A 199 15.87 19.44 -2.45
CA GLU A 199 15.06 18.37 -3.09
C GLU A 199 15.77 17.72 -4.30
N THR A 200 16.49 18.52 -5.09
CA THR A 200 17.23 18.06 -6.29
C THR A 200 18.47 17.23 -5.96
N GLU A 201 18.92 17.24 -4.71
CA GLU A 201 20.12 16.53 -4.25
C GLU A 201 19.78 15.37 -3.31
N LEU A 202 18.51 14.98 -3.20
CA LEU A 202 18.04 14.00 -2.23
C LEU A 202 18.74 12.63 -2.34
N ALA A 203 19.18 12.27 -3.55
CA ALA A 203 19.90 11.03 -3.84
C ALA A 203 21.41 11.11 -3.53
N GLU A 204 21.96 12.30 -3.26
CA GLU A 204 23.40 12.51 -3.14
C GLU A 204 23.97 11.93 -1.83
N PRO A 205 25.07 11.15 -1.88
CA PRO A 205 25.65 10.51 -0.70
C PRO A 205 26.01 11.46 0.46
N GLN A 206 26.32 12.73 0.17
CA GLN A 206 26.68 13.72 1.17
C GLN A 206 25.55 14.05 2.15
N HIS A 207 24.29 13.87 1.74
CA HIS A 207 23.11 14.18 2.56
C HIS A 207 22.61 13.01 3.41
N ARG A 208 23.22 11.81 3.28
CA ARG A 208 22.72 10.55 3.87
C ARG A 208 22.54 10.60 5.39
N VAL A 209 23.41 11.31 6.10
CA VAL A 209 23.31 11.46 7.56
C VAL A 209 22.08 12.28 7.96
N ALA A 210 21.85 13.42 7.32
CA ALA A 210 20.66 14.24 7.57
C ALA A 210 19.39 13.53 7.09
N LEU A 211 19.47 12.86 5.94
CA LEU A 211 18.37 12.09 5.37
C LEU A 211 17.91 10.94 6.28
N ALA A 212 18.83 10.29 6.99
CA ALA A 212 18.50 9.26 7.97
C ALA A 212 17.59 9.80 9.09
N GLY A 213 17.79 11.06 9.51
CA GLY A 213 16.90 11.72 10.48
C GLY A 213 15.49 11.94 9.93
N VAL A 214 15.37 12.32 8.65
CA VAL A 214 14.08 12.48 7.97
C VAL A 214 13.36 11.14 7.80
N ALA A 215 14.07 10.09 7.39
CA ALA A 215 13.54 8.74 7.27
C ALA A 215 13.08 8.20 8.62
N GLN A 216 13.87 8.43 9.69
CA GLN A 216 13.45 8.09 11.05
C GLN A 216 12.16 8.79 11.45
N ARG A 217 12.02 10.09 11.14
CA ARG A 217 10.80 10.86 11.43
C ARG A 217 9.56 10.28 10.72
N LEU A 218 9.71 9.82 9.48
CA LEU A 218 8.62 9.12 8.75
C LEU A 218 8.26 7.77 9.39
N VAL A 219 9.25 6.97 9.78
CA VAL A 219 9.00 5.69 10.46
C VAL A 219 8.33 5.92 11.81
N ASP A 220 8.79 6.90 12.59
CA ASP A 220 8.19 7.26 13.88
C ASP A 220 6.75 7.76 13.71
N LEU A 221 6.46 8.49 12.64
CA LEU A 221 5.10 8.92 12.30
C LEU A 221 4.19 7.73 11.93
N ALA A 222 4.73 6.64 11.38
CA ALA A 222 3.95 5.45 11.01
C ALA A 222 3.49 4.63 12.24
N GLU A 223 4.20 4.70 13.36
CA GLU A 223 3.95 3.87 14.55
C GLU A 223 2.54 4.04 15.14
N PRO A 224 2.01 5.27 15.36
CA PRO A 224 0.63 5.45 15.82
C PRO A 224 -0.43 4.85 14.87
N TYR A 225 -0.17 4.83 13.56
CA TYR A 225 -1.06 4.20 12.59
C TYR A 225 -1.00 2.67 12.66
N TYR A 226 0.20 2.09 12.85
CA TYR A 226 0.37 0.67 13.14
C TYR A 226 -0.38 0.26 14.41
N GLU A 227 -0.24 1.02 15.49
CA GLU A 227 -0.95 0.79 16.75
C GLU A 227 -2.48 0.86 16.57
N SER A 228 -2.98 1.87 15.86
CA SER A 228 -4.40 2.01 15.54
C SER A 228 -4.94 0.82 14.74
N ALA A 229 -4.16 0.32 13.78
CA ALA A 229 -4.55 -0.81 12.93
C ALA A 229 -4.73 -2.11 13.73
N LEU A 230 -3.90 -2.36 14.74
CA LEU A 230 -4.01 -3.56 15.59
C LEU A 230 -5.35 -3.63 16.34
N GLN A 231 -5.91 -2.48 16.68
CA GLN A 231 -7.23 -2.37 17.33
C GLN A 231 -8.39 -2.75 16.37
N GLY A 232 -8.14 -2.87 15.07
CA GLY A 232 -9.13 -3.36 14.10
C GLY A 232 -9.19 -4.88 14.00
N LEU A 233 -8.18 -5.60 14.51
CA LEU A 233 -8.11 -7.06 14.42
C LEU A 233 -9.33 -7.79 15.01
N PRO A 234 -9.89 -7.42 16.18
CA PRO A 234 -11.03 -8.11 16.77
C PRO A 234 -12.25 -8.19 15.85
N ALA A 235 -12.44 -7.19 14.98
CA ALA A 235 -13.57 -7.11 14.05
C ALA A 235 -13.44 -8.05 12.83
N LEU A 236 -12.27 -8.64 12.61
CA LEU A 236 -12.01 -9.52 11.47
C LEU A 236 -12.15 -11.00 11.83
N PRO A 237 -12.49 -11.88 10.87
CA PRO A 237 -12.37 -13.33 11.04
C PRO A 237 -10.95 -13.74 11.46
N LEU A 238 -10.79 -14.79 12.25
CA LEU A 238 -9.50 -15.15 12.86
C LEU A 238 -8.36 -15.33 11.84
N ARG A 239 -8.64 -16.00 10.71
CA ARG A 239 -7.65 -16.19 9.63
C ARG A 239 -7.25 -14.86 8.99
N SER A 240 -8.21 -13.97 8.81
CA SER A 240 -7.99 -12.62 8.28
C SER A 240 -7.17 -11.77 9.26
N ALA A 241 -7.54 -11.78 10.55
CA ALA A 241 -6.77 -11.11 11.60
C ALA A 241 -5.32 -11.60 11.67
N TRP A 242 -5.09 -12.90 11.51
CA TRP A 242 -3.73 -13.47 11.45
C TRP A 242 -2.96 -12.99 10.22
N ALA A 243 -3.58 -13.03 9.04
CA ALA A 243 -2.96 -12.53 7.81
C ALA A 243 -2.56 -11.05 7.93
N ILE A 244 -3.47 -10.22 8.45
CA ILE A 244 -3.25 -8.78 8.66
C ILE A 244 -2.18 -8.52 9.73
N ALA A 245 -2.23 -9.19 10.88
CA ALA A 245 -1.20 -9.05 11.92
C ALA A 245 0.20 -9.47 11.43
N THR A 246 0.27 -10.48 10.56
CA THR A 246 1.52 -10.89 9.91
C THR A 246 2.03 -9.81 8.95
N ALA A 247 1.17 -9.30 8.06
CA ALA A 247 1.53 -8.25 7.11
C ALA A 247 1.97 -6.97 7.85
N HIS A 248 1.23 -6.58 8.89
CA HIS A 248 1.58 -5.50 9.82
C HIS A 248 3.01 -5.66 10.34
N GLY A 249 3.31 -6.82 10.94
CA GLY A 249 4.63 -7.09 11.50
C GLY A 249 5.75 -7.06 10.45
N VAL A 250 5.50 -7.60 9.25
CA VAL A 250 6.49 -7.62 8.15
C VAL A 250 6.84 -6.21 7.70
N TYR A 251 5.84 -5.36 7.45
CA TYR A 251 6.10 -4.00 6.99
C TYR A 251 6.70 -3.12 8.09
N ARG A 252 6.20 -3.20 9.32
CA ARG A 252 6.79 -2.47 10.45
C ARG A 252 8.27 -2.82 10.67
N GLU A 253 8.63 -4.10 10.54
CA GLU A 253 10.03 -4.55 10.65
C GLU A 253 10.94 -3.92 9.58
N ILE A 254 10.41 -3.59 8.39
CA ILE A 254 11.19 -2.86 7.38
C ILE A 254 11.55 -1.47 7.88
N GLY A 255 10.59 -0.73 8.45
CA GLY A 255 10.84 0.60 9.03
C GLY A 255 11.85 0.55 10.19
N VAL A 256 11.73 -0.46 11.06
CA VAL A 256 12.70 -0.69 12.15
C VAL A 256 14.12 -0.89 11.60
N LYS A 257 14.27 -1.67 10.53
CA LYS A 257 15.58 -1.88 9.89
C LYS A 257 16.12 -0.63 9.19
N VAL A 258 15.26 0.15 8.52
CA VAL A 258 15.64 1.45 7.94
C VAL A 258 16.21 2.35 9.02
N LYS A 259 15.52 2.49 10.16
CA LYS A 259 16.02 3.24 11.33
C LYS A 259 17.35 2.71 11.86
N ALA A 260 17.49 1.39 11.98
CA ALA A 260 18.69 0.76 12.53
C ALA A 260 19.93 0.93 11.61
N LEU A 261 19.73 0.95 10.29
CA LEU A 261 20.80 1.15 9.30
C LEU A 261 21.23 2.63 9.18
N GLY A 262 20.34 3.57 9.52
CA GLY A 262 20.63 5.01 9.48
C GLY A 262 21.06 5.45 8.08
N HIS A 263 22.23 6.07 7.96
CA HIS A 263 22.74 6.58 6.69
C HIS A 263 22.96 5.50 5.62
N ALA A 264 23.14 4.24 6.04
CA ALA A 264 23.38 3.09 5.16
C ALA A 264 22.07 2.45 4.64
N ALA A 265 20.90 3.00 5.01
CA ALA A 265 19.61 2.40 4.70
C ALA A 265 19.33 2.24 3.19
N TRP A 266 20.00 3.01 2.31
CA TRP A 266 19.86 2.87 0.86
C TRP A 266 21.17 2.53 0.12
N ASP A 267 22.10 1.85 0.80
CA ASP A 267 23.20 1.15 0.11
C ASP A 267 22.67 -0.11 -0.61
N GLN A 268 21.62 -0.71 -0.04
CA GLN A 268 20.88 -1.82 -0.60
C GLN A 268 19.42 -1.73 -0.17
N ARG A 269 18.50 -2.18 -1.01
CA ARG A 269 17.08 -2.15 -0.70
C ARG A 269 16.75 -2.98 0.54
N VAL A 270 16.27 -2.32 1.60
CA VAL A 270 15.95 -2.95 2.89
C VAL A 270 14.77 -3.91 2.75
N SER A 271 14.90 -5.11 3.29
CA SER A 271 13.82 -6.10 3.30
C SER A 271 13.84 -7.01 4.53
N THR A 272 12.71 -7.69 4.77
CA THR A 272 12.62 -8.76 5.77
C THR A 272 13.17 -10.07 5.20
N SER A 273 14.01 -10.75 5.97
CA SER A 273 14.54 -12.08 5.66
C SER A 273 13.46 -13.16 5.76
N LYS A 274 13.76 -14.39 5.30
CA LYS A 274 12.86 -15.54 5.47
C LYS A 274 12.60 -15.86 6.95
N LEU A 275 13.62 -15.71 7.79
CA LEU A 275 13.52 -15.94 9.24
C LEU A 275 12.63 -14.90 9.91
N ASP A 276 12.78 -13.63 9.51
CA ASP A 276 11.91 -12.55 10.00
C ASP A 276 10.45 -12.87 9.69
N LYS A 277 10.16 -13.26 8.44
CA LYS A 277 8.80 -13.60 8.02
C LYS A 277 8.24 -14.78 8.80
N ALA A 278 9.01 -15.84 9.01
CA ALA A 278 8.57 -16.99 9.80
C ALA A 278 8.25 -16.60 11.26
N ARG A 279 9.13 -15.82 11.90
CA ARG A 279 8.90 -15.27 13.25
C ARG A 279 7.62 -14.43 13.29
N LEU A 280 7.43 -13.55 12.31
CA LEU A 280 6.30 -12.63 12.25
C LEU A 280 4.97 -13.32 11.94
N VAL A 281 4.98 -14.43 11.20
CA VAL A 281 3.81 -15.31 11.05
C VAL A 281 3.38 -15.87 12.41
N ILE A 282 4.32 -16.36 13.22
CA ILE A 282 4.03 -16.91 14.55
C ILE A 282 3.50 -15.80 15.48
N LEU A 283 4.19 -14.66 15.55
CA LEU A 283 3.78 -13.52 16.36
C LEU A 283 2.41 -12.97 15.92
N GLY A 284 2.15 -12.90 14.62
CA GLY A 284 0.87 -12.48 14.06
C GLY A 284 -0.27 -13.41 14.49
N GLY A 285 -0.02 -14.72 14.54
CA GLY A 285 -1.01 -15.70 15.02
C GLY A 285 -1.33 -15.51 16.50
N ALA A 286 -0.31 -15.29 17.32
CA ALA A 286 -0.47 -15.00 18.74
C ALA A 286 -1.25 -13.69 18.98
N LEU A 287 -0.95 -12.62 18.21
CA LEU A 287 -1.68 -11.35 18.26
C LEU A 287 -3.14 -11.53 17.84
N ALA A 288 -3.42 -12.26 16.76
CA ALA A 288 -4.78 -12.52 16.29
C ALA A 288 -5.61 -13.28 17.33
N LEU A 289 -5.03 -14.28 18.00
CA LEU A 289 -5.67 -15.01 19.09
C LEU A 289 -5.92 -14.10 20.31
N LYS A 290 -4.91 -13.33 20.73
CA LYS A 290 -5.02 -12.40 21.86
C LYS A 290 -6.10 -11.33 21.62
N SER A 291 -6.25 -10.86 20.38
CA SER A 291 -7.24 -9.83 20.02
C SER A 291 -8.70 -10.26 20.27
N ARG A 292 -8.99 -11.57 20.34
CA ARG A 292 -10.37 -12.08 20.51
C ARG A 292 -11.02 -11.68 21.85
N GLY A 293 -10.22 -11.39 22.87
CA GLY A 293 -10.69 -10.99 24.20
C GLY A 293 -10.50 -9.53 24.54
N GLN A 294 -10.08 -8.70 23.58
CA GLN A 294 -9.75 -7.29 23.82
C GLN A 294 -10.92 -6.38 23.44
N SER A 295 -11.17 -5.38 24.27
CA SER A 295 -12.00 -4.24 23.90
C SER A 295 -11.23 -3.34 22.94
N THR A 296 -11.94 -2.70 22.02
CA THR A 296 -11.36 -1.76 21.07
C THR A 296 -11.26 -0.37 21.72
N ASP A 297 -10.04 0.12 21.88
CA ASP A 297 -9.83 1.48 22.41
C ASP A 297 -10.28 2.53 21.40
N PRO A 298 -10.77 3.72 21.83
CA PRO A 298 -11.07 4.82 20.92
C PRO A 298 -9.86 5.16 20.03
N ARG A 299 -10.11 5.42 18.74
CA ARG A 299 -9.06 5.83 17.80
C ARG A 299 -8.53 7.21 18.22
N HIS A 300 -7.23 7.29 18.51
CA HIS A 300 -6.53 8.56 18.78
C HIS A 300 -6.65 9.51 17.57
N PRO A 301 -6.48 10.84 17.77
CA PRO A 301 -6.59 11.82 16.69
C PRO A 301 -5.44 11.66 15.68
N LEU A 302 -5.63 10.76 14.74
CA LEU A 302 -4.80 10.55 13.56
C LEU A 302 -5.38 11.35 12.38
N TRP A 303 -4.65 11.38 11.26
CA TRP A 303 -5.16 11.95 10.02
C TRP A 303 -6.48 11.27 9.62
N GLN A 304 -7.43 12.07 9.16
CA GLN A 304 -8.77 11.61 8.83
C GLN A 304 -8.89 11.49 7.31
N ARG A 305 -9.32 10.32 6.86
CA ARG A 305 -9.58 10.11 5.43
C ARG A 305 -10.77 10.95 4.96
N PRO A 306 -10.79 11.35 3.67
CA PRO A 306 -11.96 11.95 3.05
C PRO A 306 -13.21 11.07 3.19
N ASN A 307 -14.38 11.71 3.24
CA ASN A 307 -15.68 11.03 3.39
C ASN A 307 -16.16 10.33 2.13
#